data_AF-A0A1F9XR95-F1
#
_entry.id   AF-A0A1F9XR95-F1
#
_cell.length_a   1.000
_cell.length_b   1.000
_cell.length_c   1.000
_cell.angle_alpha   90.00
_cell.angle_beta   90.00
_cell.angle_gamma   90.00
#
_symmetry.space_group_name_H-M   'P 1'
#
loop_
_entity.id
_entity.type
_entity.pdbx_description
1 polymer ?
#
loop_
_entity_poly.entity_id
_entity_poly.type
_entity_poly.pdbx_seq_one_letter_code
_entity_poly.pdbx_strand_id
1 'polypeptide(L)' 'MTTSPDNGKLLHDLRSKCSSLKSAAELYKDCSAAEKKEMLALMNAAAAEIVKILAQIEKA' A
#
# COMPACT_ATOMS: atom_id res chain seq x y z
N MET A 1 -23.21 13.91 10.65
CA MET A 1 -21.82 13.85 11.15
C MET A 1 -20.92 13.57 9.96
N THR A 2 -20.33 14.61 9.37
CA THR A 2 -19.29 14.47 8.35
C THR A 2 -17.98 14.26 9.09
N THR A 3 -17.61 13.00 9.33
CA THR A 3 -16.31 12.66 9.91
C THR A 3 -15.25 13.12 8.93
N SER A 4 -14.61 14.26 9.21
CA SER A 4 -13.42 14.67 8.46
C SER A 4 -12.41 13.51 8.52
N PRO A 5 -11.76 13.15 7.41
CA PRO A 5 -10.74 12.12 7.44
C PRO A 5 -9.69 12.47 8.50
N ASP A 6 -9.44 11.52 9.40
CA ASP A 6 -8.44 11.71 10.45
C ASP A 6 -7.06 11.62 9.78
N ASN A 7 -6.47 12.78 9.47
CA ASN A 7 -5.22 12.88 8.71
C ASN A 7 -4.08 12.09 9.37
N GLY A 8 -4.07 11.98 10.71
CA GLY A 8 -3.11 11.14 11.44
C GLY A 8 -3.26 9.67 11.10
N LYS A 9 -4.51 9.17 11.03
CA LYS A 9 -4.81 7.81 10.62
C LYS A 9 -4.43 7.57 9.15
N LEU A 10 -4.77 8.49 8.24
CA LEU A 10 -4.44 8.36 6.82
C LEU A 10 -2.93 8.30 6.58
N LEU A 11 -2.15 9.15 7.26
CA LEU A 11 -0.68 9.13 7.16
C LEU A 11 -0.08 7.83 7.73
N HIS A 12 -0.63 7.33 8.84
CA HIS A 12 -0.22 6.05 9.40
C HIS A 12 -0.51 4.88 8.45
N ASP A 13 -1.73 4.84 7.89
CA ASP A 13 -2.14 3.83 6.90
C ASP A 13 -1.26 3.91 5.64
N LEU A 14 -0.97 5.11 5.12
CA LEU A 14 -0.07 5.31 3.99
C LEU A 14 1.33 4.74 4.27
N ARG A 15 1.91 5.08 5.42
CA ARG A 15 3.24 4.60 5.83
C ARG A 15 3.28 3.08 5.96
N SER A 16 2.24 2.50 6.54
CA SER A 16 2.09 1.05 6.66
C SER A 16 2.08 0.37 5.29
N LYS A 17 1.25 0.84 4.35
CA LYS A 17 1.17 0.27 2.99
C LYS A 17 2.46 0.42 2.19
N CYS A 18 3.14 1.57 2.28
CA CYS A 18 4.45 1.77 1.66
C CYS A 18 5.50 0.80 2.22
N SER A 19 5.48 0.53 3.54
CA SER A 19 6.37 -0.46 4.15
C SER A 19 6.10 -1.87 3.63
N SER A 20 4.83 -2.28 3.53
CA SER A 20 4.46 -3.59 2.97
C SER A 20 4.89 -3.73 1.51
N LEU A 21 4.69 -2.68 0.70
CA LEU A 21 5.11 -2.68 -0.70
C LEU A 21 6.64 -2.82 -0.83
N LYS A 22 7.39 -2.09 -0.01
CA LYS A 22 8.85 -2.19 0.04
C LYS A 22 9.29 -3.61 0.39
N SER A 23 8.75 -4.19 1.45
CA SER A 23 9.11 -5.54 1.86
C SER A 23 8.76 -6.59 0.81
N ALA A 24 7.60 -6.47 0.16
CA ALA A 24 7.23 -7.36 -0.96
C ALA A 24 8.21 -7.24 -2.15
N ALA A 25 8.65 -6.01 -2.48
CA ALA A 25 9.65 -5.78 -3.52
C ALA A 25 11.02 -6.35 -3.15
N GLU A 26 11.43 -6.24 -1.88
CA GLU A 26 12.70 -6.79 -1.39
C GLU A 26 12.73 -8.32 -1.46
N LEU A 27 11.59 -8.98 -1.17
CA LEU A 27 11.43 -10.43 -1.24
C LEU A 27 11.30 -10.97 -2.66
N TYR A 28 10.84 -10.14 -3.61
CA TYR A 28 10.58 -10.53 -4.99
C TYR A 28 11.79 -11.19 -5.69
N LYS A 29 13.00 -10.76 -5.36
CA LYS A 29 14.25 -11.29 -5.94
C LYS A 29 14.51 -12.75 -5.53
N ASP A 30 14.02 -13.16 -4.36
CA ASP A 30 14.27 -14.46 -3.74
C ASP A 30 13.13 -15.47 -4.03
N CYS A 31 12.03 -15.02 -4.65
CA CYS A 31 10.88 -15.86 -5.00
C CYS A 31 11.11 -16.72 -6.26
N SER A 32 10.53 -17.93 -6.28
CA SER A 32 10.40 -18.75 -7.49
C SER A 32 9.45 -18.10 -8.51
N ALA A 33 9.43 -18.59 -9.76
CA ALA A 33 8.56 -18.04 -10.80
C ALA A 33 7.06 -18.07 -10.43
N ALA A 34 6.62 -19.09 -9.70
CA ALA A 34 5.24 -19.19 -9.21
C ALA A 34 4.96 -18.15 -8.11
N GLU A 35 5.86 -18.02 -7.14
CA GLU A 35 5.74 -17.06 -6.03
C GLU A 35 5.87 -15.61 -6.50
N LYS A 36 6.65 -15.35 -7.55
CA LYS A 36 6.77 -14.01 -8.16
C LYS A 36 5.43 -13.48 -8.66
N LYS A 37 4.58 -14.34 -9.22
CA LYS A 37 3.24 -13.94 -9.68
C LYS A 37 2.35 -13.51 -8.51
N GLU A 38 2.37 -14.28 -7.43
CA GLU A 38 1.65 -13.96 -6.18
C GLU A 38 2.19 -12.66 -5.56
N MET A 39 3.51 -12.50 -5.53
CA MET A 39 4.14 -11.33 -4.94
C MET A 39 3.87 -10.05 -5.76
N LEU A 40 3.84 -10.13 -7.09
CA LEU A 40 3.38 -9.03 -7.95
C LEU A 40 1.92 -8.67 -7.68
N ALA A 41 1.05 -9.66 -7.46
CA ALA A 41 -0.35 -9.38 -7.11
C ALA A 41 -0.46 -8.63 -5.77
N LEU A 42 0.34 -9.02 -4.77
CA LEU A 42 0.41 -8.33 -3.48
C LEU A 42 0.95 -6.90 -3.62
N MET A 43 2.00 -6.70 -4.42
CA MET A 43 2.55 -5.37 -4.71
C MET A 43 1.51 -4.47 -5.40
N ASN A 44 0.78 -5.01 -6.38
CA ASN A 44 -0.28 -4.27 -7.07
C ASN A 44 -1.43 -3.90 -6.13
N ALA A 45 -1.83 -4.81 -5.24
CA ALA A 45 -2.87 -4.53 -4.25
C ALA A 45 -2.43 -3.42 -3.27
N ALA A 46 -1.19 -3.48 -2.78
CA ALA A 46 -0.63 -2.44 -1.92
C ALA A 46 -0.54 -1.08 -2.64
N ALA A 47 -0.11 -1.06 -3.90
CA ALA A 47 -0.06 0.15 -4.73
C ALA A 47 -1.45 0.77 -4.94
N ALA A 48 -2.47 -0.05 -5.24
CA ALA A 48 -3.84 0.43 -5.40
C ALA A 48 -4.39 1.06 -4.12
N GLU A 49 -4.10 0.46 -2.96
CA GLU A 49 -4.49 1.02 -1.66
C GLU A 49 -3.78 2.34 -1.35
N ILE A 50 -2.48 2.45 -1.67
CA ILE A 50 -1.71 3.70 -1.54
C ILE A 50 -2.38 4.82 -2.34
N VAL A 51 -2.74 4.56 -3.60
CA VAL A 51 -3.42 5.55 -4.46
C VAL A 51 -4.75 6.00 -3.85
N LYS A 52 -5.55 5.09 -3.27
CA LYS A 52 -6.81 5.45 -2.59
C LYS A 52 -6.57 6.31 -1.35
N ILE A 53 -5.52 6.04 -0.57
CA ILE A 53 -5.19 6.81 0.62
C ILE A 53 -4.71 8.21 0.21
N LEU A 54 -3.85 8.32 -0.80
CA LEU A 54 -3.41 9.60 -1.35
C LEU A 54 -4.58 10.45 -1.85
N ALA A 55 -5.52 9.85 -2.59
CA ALA A 55 -6.72 10.54 -3.06
C ALA A 55 -7.65 11.02 -1.93
N GLN A 56 -7.59 10.38 -0.75
CA GLN A 56 -8.31 10.86 0.45
C GLN A 56 -7.56 12.01 1.12
N ILE A 57 -6.22 11.95 1.17
CA ILE A 57 -5.37 13.03 1.69
C ILE A 57 -5.50 14.29 0.84
N GLU A 58 -5.53 14.17 -0.50
CA GLU A 58 -5.70 15.31 -1.41
C GLU A 58 -7.03 16.05 -1.24
N LYS A 59 -8.03 15.38 -0.67
CA LYS A 59 -9.37 15.94 -0.43
C LYS A 59 -9.57 16.44 1.00
N ALA A 60 -8.60 16.22 1.88
CA ALA A 60 -8.68 16.52 3.31
C ALA A 60 -8.26 17.96 3.65
#